data_AF-A0A9D6Q8P0-F1
#
_entry.id   AF-A0A9D6Q8P0-F1
#
_cell.length_a   1.000
_cell.length_b   1.000
_cell.length_c   1.000
_cell.angle_alpha   90.00
_cell.angle_beta   90.00
_cell.angle_gamma   90.00
#
_symmetry.space_group_name_H-M   'P 1'
#
loop_
_entity.id
_entity.type
_entity.pdbx_description
1 polymer ?
#
loop_
_entity_poly.entity_id
_entity_poly.type
_entity_poly.pdbx_seq_one_letter_code
_entity_poly.pdbx_strand_id
1 'polypeptide(L)'
;MENVASAVRVLPQFTSLNRVVLDLIELYQPAFTLKRLGSGLDLDPTLPLTWIDAPQLERGLANLLRTAVKHTRDGDLIVCRTSADGDWIELTIGDNGPRLGSEEALAQNGPGIAASQAIVAAHGGELVLDTSHDAGAWFVIRLPAIALENARLVAELERGNQRKYDLLANLSYELRTPLNVIIGYNDLLLDGAFGTLASAQVDTLRRIDQGSRELLELVNRTLDPSCLTAETATALRTFEPASLARENARLMAELHQTQRAGLEFATTTSHELRTPLTAIIGYNDLMLDHEFGPLSAEQTNVLQRVRTSALELLHAINTNLDVCRLEGYAPTV
;
A
#
# COMPACT_ATOMS: atom_id res chain seq x y z
N MET A 1 -1.27 -36.65 31.41
CA MET A 1 -1.94 -35.56 32.13
C MET A 1 -1.85 -34.33 31.25
N GLU A 2 -2.90 -34.11 30.47
CA GLU A 2 -3.12 -32.92 29.65
C GLU A 2 -3.16 -31.68 30.55
N ASN A 3 -2.38 -30.65 30.22
CA ASN A 3 -2.54 -29.33 30.82
C ASN A 3 -3.08 -28.39 29.74
N VAL A 4 -4.41 -28.32 29.67
CA VAL A 4 -5.17 -27.41 28.81
C VAL A 4 -4.99 -26.00 29.37
N ALA A 5 -4.00 -25.27 28.87
CA ALA A 5 -4.01 -23.81 28.97
C ALA A 5 -5.14 -23.33 28.06
N SER A 6 -6.24 -22.86 28.64
CA SER A 6 -7.33 -22.25 27.87
C SER A 6 -6.75 -21.10 27.06
N ALA A 7 -6.82 -21.16 25.74
CA ALA A 7 -6.42 -20.06 24.87
C ALA A 7 -7.21 -18.81 25.31
N VAL A 8 -6.50 -17.75 25.71
CA VAL A 8 -7.12 -16.47 26.08
C VAL A 8 -7.82 -15.93 24.83
N ARG A 9 -9.16 -15.88 24.86
CA ARG A 9 -9.94 -15.32 23.76
C ARG A 9 -9.99 -13.80 23.90
N VAL A 10 -9.48 -13.11 22.89
CA VAL A 10 -9.49 -11.66 22.78
C VAL A 10 -10.38 -11.23 21.61
N LEU A 11 -11.06 -10.10 21.77
CA LEU A 11 -11.81 -9.40 20.73
C LEU A 11 -11.20 -7.99 20.53
N PRO A 12 -10.00 -7.91 19.95
CA PRO A 12 -9.24 -6.67 19.88
C PRO A 12 -9.89 -5.61 18.99
N GLN A 13 -9.69 -4.34 19.36
CA GLN A 13 -10.16 -3.15 18.67
C GLN A 13 -9.08 -2.07 18.72
N PHE A 14 -9.12 -1.10 17.80
CA PHE A 14 -8.22 0.05 17.88
C PHE A 14 -8.57 0.91 19.10
N THR A 15 -7.70 0.88 20.10
CA THR A 15 -7.91 1.55 21.37
C THR A 15 -6.66 2.33 21.77
N SER A 16 -6.85 3.47 22.44
CA SER A 16 -5.75 4.23 23.02
C SER A 16 -5.20 3.51 24.24
N LEU A 17 -3.94 3.07 24.18
CA LEU A 17 -3.27 2.47 25.33
C LEU A 17 -3.17 3.46 26.51
N ASN A 18 -2.91 4.74 26.23
CA ASN A 18 -2.90 5.79 27.26
C ASN A 18 -4.23 5.87 27.99
N ARG A 19 -5.36 5.76 27.27
CA ARG A 19 -6.70 5.78 27.88
C ARG A 19 -6.89 4.59 28.82
N VAL A 20 -6.50 3.39 28.39
CA VAL A 20 -6.55 2.17 29.22
C VAL A 20 -5.72 2.31 30.50
N VAL A 21 -4.50 2.85 30.38
CA VAL A 21 -3.62 3.08 31.54
C VAL A 21 -4.23 4.10 32.50
N LEU A 22 -4.75 5.22 31.98
CA LEU A 22 -5.38 6.26 32.80
C LEU A 22 -6.60 5.75 33.56
N ASP A 23 -7.52 5.08 32.87
CA ASP A 23 -8.75 4.53 33.47
C ASP A 23 -8.40 3.51 34.58
N LEU A 24 -7.36 2.70 34.35
CA LEU A 24 -6.90 1.72 35.32
C LEU A 24 -6.22 2.34 36.55
N ILE A 25 -5.41 3.38 36.35
CA ILE A 25 -4.78 4.12 37.46
C ILE A 25 -5.82 4.84 38.30
N GLU A 26 -6.84 5.42 37.67
CA GLU A 26 -7.99 6.03 38.36
C GLU A 26 -8.72 5.01 39.24
N LEU A 27 -8.97 3.81 38.72
CA LEU A 27 -9.58 2.71 39.47
C LEU A 27 -8.78 2.32 40.73
N TYR A 28 -7.46 2.45 40.70
CA TYR A 28 -6.56 2.06 41.81
C TYR A 28 -6.22 3.20 42.78
N GLN A 29 -6.66 4.44 42.54
CA GLN A 29 -6.43 5.59 43.43
C GLN A 29 -6.80 5.34 44.90
N PRO A 30 -7.92 4.67 45.24
CA PRO A 30 -8.25 4.37 46.64
C PRO A 30 -7.20 3.48 47.31
N ALA A 31 -6.65 2.51 46.59
CA ALA A 31 -5.63 1.60 47.11
C ALA A 31 -4.29 2.33 47.31
N PHE A 32 -3.92 3.22 46.38
CA PHE A 32 -2.73 4.07 46.53
C PHE A 32 -2.84 4.97 47.76
N THR A 33 -4.02 5.58 47.97
CA THR A 33 -4.28 6.45 49.13
C THR A 33 -4.15 5.70 50.45
N LEU A 34 -4.76 4.50 50.55
CA LEU A 34 -4.70 3.68 51.77
C LEU A 34 -3.27 3.29 52.16
N LYS A 35 -2.43 3.01 51.16
CA LYS A 35 -1.02 2.63 51.36
C LYS A 35 -0.05 3.83 51.24
N ARG A 36 -0.57 5.05 51.12
CA ARG A 36 0.22 6.29 50.97
C ARG A 36 1.23 6.21 49.82
N LEU A 37 0.86 5.59 48.71
CA LEU A 37 1.67 5.50 47.50
C LEU A 37 1.44 6.73 46.61
N GLY A 38 2.48 7.18 45.93
CA GLY A 38 2.35 8.10 44.80
C GLY A 38 2.08 7.35 43.48
N SER A 39 1.58 8.08 42.48
CA SER A 39 1.55 7.63 41.07
C SER A 39 2.24 8.64 40.15
N GLY A 40 3.18 8.18 39.32
CA GLY A 40 3.87 8.96 38.29
C GLY A 40 3.46 8.48 36.91
N LEU A 41 3.01 9.40 36.04
CA LEU A 41 2.58 9.10 34.68
C LEU A 41 3.42 9.89 33.68
N ASP A 42 4.04 9.19 32.75
CA ASP A 42 4.84 9.73 31.65
C ASP A 42 4.32 9.12 30.34
N LEU A 43 3.17 9.60 29.88
CA LEU A 43 2.46 9.02 28.74
C LEU A 43 2.69 9.86 27.49
N ASP A 44 3.27 9.26 26.45
CA ASP A 44 3.48 9.94 25.17
C ASP A 44 2.12 10.34 24.54
N PRO A 45 1.80 11.63 24.38
CA PRO A 45 0.52 12.07 23.83
C PRO A 45 0.35 11.75 22.34
N THR A 46 1.44 11.40 21.65
CA THR A 46 1.46 11.10 20.21
C THR A 46 1.35 9.60 19.91
N LEU A 47 1.18 8.77 20.95
CA LEU A 47 1.08 7.32 20.82
C LEU A 47 -0.06 6.90 19.85
N PRO A 48 0.21 6.04 18.85
CA PRO A 48 -0.83 5.59 17.93
C PRO A 48 -1.83 4.63 18.62
N LEU A 49 -3.01 4.47 18.01
CA LEU A 49 -4.01 3.49 18.46
C LEU A 49 -3.46 2.07 18.32
N THR A 50 -3.65 1.25 19.35
CA THR A 50 -3.15 -0.12 19.42
C THR A 50 -4.28 -1.12 19.18
N TRP A 51 -3.98 -2.25 18.52
CA TRP A 51 -4.95 -3.32 18.30
C TRP A 51 -5.08 -4.20 19.55
N ILE A 52 -5.95 -3.79 20.48
CA ILE A 52 -6.07 -4.41 21.80
C ILE A 52 -7.53 -4.65 22.22
N ASP A 53 -7.78 -5.73 22.94
CA ASP A 53 -9.02 -5.95 23.69
C ASP A 53 -8.83 -5.26 25.04
N ALA A 54 -9.36 -4.04 25.17
CA ALA A 54 -9.16 -3.23 26.36
C ALA A 54 -9.58 -3.94 27.66
N PRO A 55 -10.78 -4.55 27.77
CA PRO A 55 -11.15 -5.33 28.95
C PRO A 55 -10.16 -6.45 29.30
N GLN A 56 -9.65 -7.18 28.31
CA GLN A 56 -8.66 -8.23 28.57
C GLN A 56 -7.31 -7.65 28.96
N LEU A 57 -6.85 -6.61 28.25
CA LEU A 57 -5.58 -5.96 28.57
C LEU A 57 -5.61 -5.33 29.97
N GLU A 58 -6.68 -4.63 30.34
CA GLU A 58 -6.91 -4.10 31.69
C GLU A 58 -6.80 -5.19 32.74
N ARG A 59 -7.36 -6.39 32.51
CA ARG A 59 -7.20 -7.53 33.44
C ARG A 59 -5.74 -7.94 33.61
N GLY A 60 -4.96 -7.94 32.52
CA GLY A 60 -3.52 -8.19 32.57
C GLY A 60 -2.79 -7.11 33.36
N LEU A 61 -2.98 -5.85 33.00
CA LEU A 61 -2.36 -4.71 33.67
C LEU A 61 -2.75 -4.60 35.15
N ALA A 62 -4.00 -4.89 35.51
CA ALA A 62 -4.49 -4.89 36.88
C ALA A 62 -3.78 -5.92 37.76
N ASN A 63 -3.35 -7.06 37.19
CA ASN A 63 -2.56 -8.05 37.91
C ASN A 63 -1.16 -7.53 38.20
N LEU A 64 -0.54 -6.85 37.24
CA LEU A 64 0.77 -6.21 37.42
C LEU A 64 0.70 -5.08 38.45
N LEU A 65 -0.28 -4.18 38.35
CA LEU A 65 -0.49 -3.09 39.31
C LEU A 65 -0.81 -3.60 40.71
N ARG A 66 -1.64 -4.64 40.85
CA ARG A 66 -1.88 -5.25 42.18
C ARG A 66 -0.60 -5.79 42.79
N THR A 67 0.27 -6.34 41.94
CA THR A 67 1.59 -6.83 42.36
C THR A 67 2.46 -5.66 42.81
N ALA A 68 2.53 -4.57 42.05
CA ALA A 68 3.24 -3.36 42.44
C ALA A 68 2.74 -2.82 43.80
N VAL A 69 1.43 -2.55 43.92
CA VAL A 69 0.81 -2.04 45.17
C VAL A 69 1.11 -2.92 46.37
N LYS A 70 1.17 -4.24 46.21
CA LYS A 70 1.46 -5.16 47.32
C LYS A 70 2.89 -5.00 47.82
N HIS A 71 3.87 -4.80 46.95
CA HIS A 71 5.30 -4.87 47.28
C HIS A 71 5.99 -3.51 47.46
N THR A 72 5.45 -2.45 46.86
CA THR A 72 5.93 -1.07 47.04
C THR A 72 5.71 -0.60 48.48
N ARG A 73 6.68 0.10 49.09
CA ARG A 73 6.57 0.52 50.51
C ARG A 73 5.70 1.76 50.65
N ASP A 74 5.20 2.02 51.85
CA ASP A 74 4.43 3.23 52.14
C ASP A 74 5.28 4.48 51.86
N GLY A 75 4.77 5.42 51.07
CA GLY A 75 5.47 6.64 50.66
C GLY A 75 6.24 6.54 49.34
N ASP A 76 6.37 5.35 48.76
CA ASP A 76 7.02 5.13 47.47
C ASP A 76 6.07 5.37 46.27
N LEU A 77 6.60 5.34 45.05
CA LEU A 77 5.95 5.73 43.80
C LEU A 77 5.76 4.53 42.87
N ILE A 78 4.57 4.41 42.28
CA ILE A 78 4.35 3.56 41.10
C ILE A 78 4.42 4.44 39.85
N VAL A 79 5.22 4.03 38.86
CA VAL A 79 5.44 4.76 37.61
C VAL A 79 4.85 3.97 36.44
N CYS A 80 4.11 4.66 35.58
CA CYS A 80 3.70 4.15 34.28
C CYS A 80 4.22 5.07 33.16
N ARG A 81 4.93 4.50 32.19
CA ARG A 81 5.43 5.21 31.01
C ARG A 81 4.91 4.55 29.74
N THR A 82 4.51 5.33 28.75
CA THR A 82 4.27 4.84 27.38
C THR A 82 5.18 5.54 26.38
N SER A 83 5.69 4.79 25.41
CA SER A 83 6.50 5.33 24.32
C SER A 83 6.31 4.49 23.05
N ALA A 84 6.51 5.12 21.90
CA ALA A 84 6.66 4.40 20.63
C ALA A 84 8.16 4.17 20.36
N ASP A 85 8.54 2.93 20.09
CA ASP A 85 9.90 2.52 19.70
C ASP A 85 9.83 1.64 18.45
N GLY A 86 10.03 2.25 17.28
CA GLY A 86 9.94 1.58 15.98
C GLY A 86 8.57 0.92 15.77
N ASP A 87 8.58 -0.39 15.60
CA ASP A 87 7.39 -1.22 15.36
C ASP A 87 6.60 -1.54 16.65
N TRP A 88 7.07 -1.08 17.80
CA TRP A 88 6.53 -1.41 19.11
C TRP A 88 6.00 -0.18 19.84
N ILE A 89 4.86 -0.38 20.49
CA ILE A 89 4.39 0.49 21.55
C ILE A 89 4.82 -0.16 22.87
N GLU A 90 5.60 0.56 23.65
CA GLU A 90 6.07 0.11 24.95
C GLU A 90 5.24 0.75 26.07
N LEU A 91 4.77 -0.07 27.00
CA LEU A 91 4.21 0.33 28.29
C LEU A 91 5.08 -0.25 29.39
N THR A 92 5.68 0.64 30.17
CA THR A 92 6.51 0.28 31.31
C THR A 92 5.76 0.60 32.60
N ILE A 93 5.58 -0.41 33.45
CA ILE A 93 4.97 -0.30 34.78
C ILE A 93 6.01 -0.73 35.81
N GLY A 94 6.40 0.18 36.69
CA GLY A 94 7.39 -0.14 37.71
C GLY A 94 7.17 0.60 39.02
N ASP A 95 7.95 0.22 40.02
CA ASP A 95 7.98 0.89 41.31
C ASP A 95 9.42 1.17 41.74
N ASN A 96 9.61 2.09 42.69
CA ASN A 96 10.92 2.38 43.28
C ASN A 96 11.16 1.64 44.62
N GLY A 97 10.40 0.58 44.91
CA GLY A 97 10.51 -0.24 46.12
C GLY A 97 11.74 -1.16 46.17
N PRO A 98 11.82 -2.14 47.10
CA PRO A 98 12.97 -3.04 47.20
C PRO A 98 13.12 -3.92 45.95
N ARG A 99 14.37 -4.11 45.49
CA ARG A 99 14.73 -4.94 44.32
C ARG A 99 14.15 -6.35 44.49
N LEU A 100 13.31 -6.77 43.53
CA LEU A 100 12.86 -8.15 43.45
C LEU A 100 13.93 -8.97 42.69
N GLY A 101 14.42 -10.05 43.29
CA GLY A 101 15.30 -11.00 42.59
C GLY A 101 14.56 -11.67 41.43
N SER A 102 15.24 -11.91 40.30
CA SER A 102 14.66 -12.47 39.07
C SER A 102 13.91 -13.80 39.28
N GLU A 103 14.33 -14.63 40.24
CA GLU A 103 13.66 -15.89 40.61
C GLU A 103 12.50 -15.71 41.60
N GLU A 104 12.59 -14.76 42.53
CA GLU A 104 11.55 -14.51 43.55
C GLU A 104 10.31 -13.82 42.96
N ALA A 105 10.50 -12.92 41.98
CA ALA A 105 9.41 -12.24 41.28
C ALA A 105 8.50 -13.21 40.51
N LEU A 106 9.10 -14.17 39.81
CA LEU A 106 8.39 -15.22 39.07
C LEU A 106 7.75 -16.26 40.01
N ALA A 107 8.43 -16.66 41.09
CA ALA A 107 7.94 -17.70 41.99
C ALA A 107 6.77 -17.23 42.89
N GLN A 108 6.78 -15.98 43.39
CA GLN A 108 5.73 -15.48 44.30
C GLN A 108 4.49 -14.91 43.59
N ASN A 109 4.62 -14.47 42.33
CA ASN A 109 3.53 -13.86 41.54
C ASN A 109 3.11 -14.71 40.33
N GLY A 110 3.61 -15.96 40.27
CA GLY A 110 3.48 -16.90 39.15
C GLY A 110 2.14 -16.92 38.42
N PRO A 111 0.97 -16.99 39.10
CA PRO A 111 -0.31 -17.04 38.39
C PRO A 111 -0.74 -15.69 37.79
N GLY A 112 -0.40 -14.56 38.43
CA GLY A 112 -0.79 -13.22 37.96
C GLY A 112 0.07 -12.74 36.79
N ILE A 113 1.38 -12.99 36.84
CA ILE A 113 2.30 -12.67 35.76
C ILE A 113 2.04 -13.59 34.56
N ALA A 114 1.84 -14.90 34.77
CA ALA A 114 1.51 -15.83 33.68
C ALA A 114 0.20 -15.45 32.97
N ALA A 115 -0.82 -15.03 33.72
CA ALA A 115 -2.07 -14.53 33.13
C ALA A 115 -1.83 -13.25 32.31
N SER A 116 -1.02 -12.32 32.81
CA SER A 116 -0.66 -11.08 32.11
C SER A 116 0.12 -11.38 30.83
N GLN A 117 1.08 -12.30 30.90
CA GLN A 117 1.88 -12.74 29.75
C GLN A 117 1.01 -13.43 28.69
N ALA A 118 0.07 -14.28 29.10
CA ALA A 118 -0.87 -14.92 28.16
C ALA A 118 -1.81 -13.91 27.48
N ILE A 119 -2.27 -12.89 28.22
CA ILE A 119 -3.08 -11.81 27.67
C ILE A 119 -2.28 -10.97 26.67
N VAL A 120 -1.05 -10.57 27.03
CA VAL A 120 -0.18 -9.77 26.14
C VAL A 120 0.21 -10.57 24.90
N ALA A 121 0.55 -11.85 25.03
CA ALA A 121 0.82 -12.74 23.91
C ALA A 121 -0.40 -12.93 22.98
N ALA A 122 -1.62 -12.98 23.54
CA ALA A 122 -2.85 -13.03 22.73
C ALA A 122 -3.08 -11.76 21.88
N HIS A 123 -2.43 -10.65 22.24
CA HIS A 123 -2.39 -9.40 21.46
C HIS A 123 -1.17 -9.30 20.53
N GLY A 124 -0.37 -10.37 20.40
CA GLY A 124 0.86 -10.39 19.60
C GLY A 124 2.03 -9.63 20.23
N GLY A 125 1.93 -9.30 21.52
CA GLY A 125 2.96 -8.59 22.27
C GLY A 125 3.86 -9.49 23.12
N GLU A 126 4.83 -8.86 23.78
CA GLU A 126 5.70 -9.49 24.77
C GLU A 126 5.68 -8.75 26.11
N LEU A 127 5.81 -9.50 27.21
CA LEU A 127 5.94 -8.98 28.57
C LEU A 127 7.29 -9.43 29.12
N VAL A 128 8.13 -8.48 29.50
CA VAL A 128 9.49 -8.70 30.02
C VAL A 128 9.62 -8.06 31.40
N LEU A 129 10.37 -8.70 32.29
CA LEU A 129 10.81 -8.09 33.54
C LEU A 129 12.17 -7.43 33.30
N ASP A 130 12.24 -6.12 33.45
CA ASP A 130 13.48 -5.38 33.36
C ASP A 130 14.24 -5.44 34.71
N THR A 131 15.37 -6.15 34.69
CA THR A 131 16.25 -6.36 35.85
C THR A 131 17.43 -5.38 35.89
N SER A 132 17.50 -4.44 34.95
CA SER A 132 18.59 -3.45 34.87
C SER A 132 18.45 -2.33 35.91
N HIS A 133 17.24 -2.12 36.44
CA HIS A 133 16.97 -1.10 37.44
C HIS A 133 17.48 -1.50 38.83
N ASP A 134 18.10 -0.53 39.52
CA ASP A 134 18.72 -0.78 40.83
C ASP A 134 17.73 -0.99 41.98
N ALA A 135 16.46 -0.63 41.78
CA ALA A 135 15.36 -0.76 42.74
C ALA A 135 14.03 -1.13 42.05
N GLY A 136 13.16 -1.83 42.80
CA GLY A 136 11.80 -2.21 42.43
C GLY A 136 11.67 -3.38 41.46
N ALA A 137 10.47 -3.56 40.90
CA ALA A 137 10.21 -4.42 39.75
C ALA A 137 9.62 -3.62 38.60
N TRP A 138 10.27 -3.70 37.44
CA TRP A 138 9.90 -2.98 36.23
C TRP A 138 9.41 -3.98 35.19
N PHE A 139 8.13 -3.88 34.83
CA PHE A 139 7.51 -4.71 33.80
C PHE A 139 7.40 -3.90 32.51
N VAL A 140 7.97 -4.42 31.44
CA VAL A 140 7.95 -3.82 30.11
C VAL A 140 7.02 -4.64 29.23
N ILE A 141 5.96 -4.01 28.74
CA ILE A 141 4.98 -4.59 27.84
C ILE A 141 5.19 -3.97 26.47
N ARG A 142 5.44 -4.80 25.45
CA ARG A 142 5.60 -4.34 24.07
C ARG A 142 4.44 -4.87 23.26
N LEU A 143 3.68 -3.96 22.64
CA LEU A 143 2.54 -4.26 21.79
C LEU A 143 2.82 -3.80 20.36
N PRO A 144 2.41 -4.56 19.33
CA PRO A 144 2.67 -4.17 17.95
C PRO A 144 1.96 -2.87 17.56
N ALA A 145 2.65 -1.97 16.83
CA ALA A 145 2.10 -0.72 16.32
C ALA A 145 1.28 -0.85 15.01
N ILE A 146 0.84 -2.08 14.66
CA ILE A 146 0.32 -2.60 13.37
C ILE A 146 -0.59 -1.65 12.55
N ALA A 147 -1.33 -0.75 13.18
CA ALA A 147 -2.19 0.21 12.48
C ALA A 147 -1.42 1.23 11.64
N LEU A 148 -0.31 1.75 12.18
CA LEU A 148 0.40 2.88 11.59
C LEU A 148 1.23 2.45 10.38
N GLU A 149 1.91 1.31 10.50
CA GLU A 149 2.75 0.78 9.43
C GLU A 149 1.91 0.24 8.27
N ASN A 150 0.81 -0.46 8.54
CA ASN A 150 -0.09 -0.91 7.48
C ASN A 150 -0.81 0.24 6.78
N ALA A 151 -1.29 1.26 7.52
CA ALA A 151 -1.90 2.43 6.90
C ALA A 151 -0.89 3.23 6.06
N ARG A 152 0.37 3.31 6.52
CA ARG A 152 1.46 3.94 5.78
C ARG A 152 1.78 3.17 4.50
N LEU A 153 1.99 1.86 4.57
CA LEU A 153 2.31 1.01 3.43
C LEU A 153 1.18 0.99 2.40
N VAL A 154 -0.09 0.91 2.85
CA VAL A 154 -1.25 1.00 1.95
C VAL A 154 -1.32 2.37 1.28
N ALA A 155 -1.14 3.48 2.02
CA ALA A 155 -1.17 4.81 1.44
C ALA A 155 0.02 5.09 0.50
N GLU A 156 1.20 4.50 0.75
CA GLU A 156 2.36 4.60 -0.12
C GLU A 156 2.14 3.83 -1.43
N LEU A 157 1.52 2.65 -1.35
CA LEU A 157 1.21 1.83 -2.50
C LEU A 157 0.04 2.41 -3.32
N GLU A 158 -1.00 2.94 -2.69
CA GLU A 158 -2.07 3.70 -3.37
C GLU A 158 -1.51 4.91 -4.13
N ARG A 159 -0.56 5.66 -3.54
CA ARG A 159 0.12 6.76 -4.23
C ARG A 159 0.93 6.28 -5.42
N GLY A 160 1.63 5.14 -5.30
CA GLY A 160 2.36 4.52 -6.40
C GLY A 160 1.43 4.11 -7.55
N ASN A 161 0.30 3.47 -7.21
CA ASN A 161 -0.71 3.06 -8.19
C ASN A 161 -1.37 4.27 -8.86
N GLN A 162 -1.72 5.31 -8.12
CA GLN A 162 -2.31 6.52 -8.70
C GLN A 162 -1.36 7.16 -9.72
N ARG A 163 -0.06 7.29 -9.40
CA ARG A 163 0.94 7.80 -10.34
C ARG A 163 1.03 6.94 -11.61
N LYS A 164 0.97 5.63 -11.46
CA LYS A 164 0.96 4.69 -12.59
C LYS A 164 -0.29 4.85 -13.45
N TYR A 165 -1.47 5.04 -12.85
CA TYR A 165 -2.71 5.29 -13.60
C TYR A 165 -2.69 6.64 -14.31
N ASP A 166 -2.20 7.69 -13.65
CA ASP A 166 -2.05 9.01 -14.25
C ASP A 166 -1.09 8.96 -15.45
N LEU A 167 0.01 8.20 -15.34
CA LEU A 167 0.94 7.95 -16.44
C LEU A 167 0.27 7.24 -17.62
N LEU A 168 -0.52 6.18 -17.38
CA LEU A 168 -1.25 5.45 -18.42
C LEU A 168 -2.33 6.31 -19.09
N ALA A 169 -3.02 7.16 -18.34
CA ALA A 169 -4.01 8.09 -18.88
C ALA A 169 -3.36 9.16 -19.77
N ASN A 170 -2.23 9.72 -19.33
CA ASN A 170 -1.44 10.68 -20.13
C ASN A 170 -0.92 10.04 -21.42
N LEU A 171 -0.40 8.82 -21.32
CA LEU A 171 -0.01 7.99 -22.47
C LEU A 171 -1.15 7.81 -23.47
N SER A 172 -2.35 7.46 -23.00
CA SER A 172 -3.54 7.30 -23.84
C SER A 172 -3.84 8.58 -24.64
N TYR A 173 -3.73 9.75 -23.99
CA TYR A 173 -3.95 11.04 -24.64
C TYR A 173 -2.85 11.40 -25.66
N GLU A 174 -1.58 11.20 -25.28
CA GLU A 174 -0.41 11.46 -26.13
C GLU A 174 -0.39 10.59 -27.39
N LEU A 175 -0.92 9.36 -27.33
CA LEU A 175 -1.02 8.49 -28.50
C LEU A 175 -2.25 8.82 -29.36
N ARG A 176 -3.40 9.14 -28.76
CA ARG A 176 -4.62 9.46 -29.53
C ARG A 176 -4.47 10.71 -30.40
N THR A 177 -3.77 11.73 -29.92
CA THR A 177 -3.63 13.01 -30.63
C THR A 177 -2.99 12.86 -32.02
N PRO A 178 -1.75 12.36 -32.14
CA PRO A 178 -1.11 12.15 -33.45
C PRO A 178 -1.82 11.07 -34.28
N LEU A 179 -2.44 10.06 -33.65
CA LEU A 179 -3.20 9.05 -34.38
C LEU A 179 -4.45 9.62 -35.05
N ASN A 180 -5.19 10.50 -34.38
CA ASN A 180 -6.34 11.19 -34.97
C ASN A 180 -5.93 12.10 -36.13
N VAL A 181 -4.71 12.64 -36.09
CA VAL A 181 -4.15 13.42 -37.20
C VAL A 181 -3.89 12.53 -38.43
N ILE A 182 -3.31 11.34 -38.22
CA ILE A 182 -3.09 10.36 -39.30
C ILE A 182 -4.42 9.96 -39.93
N ILE A 183 -5.40 9.55 -39.11
CA ILE A 183 -6.74 9.13 -39.58
C ILE A 183 -7.40 10.26 -40.35
N GLY A 184 -7.43 11.48 -39.79
CA GLY A 184 -8.09 12.62 -40.42
C GLY A 184 -7.48 13.00 -41.77
N TYR A 185 -6.16 13.01 -41.91
CA TYR A 185 -5.51 13.27 -43.19
C TYR A 185 -5.71 12.16 -44.21
N ASN A 186 -5.70 10.92 -43.75
CA ASN A 186 -5.91 9.77 -44.60
C ASN A 186 -7.36 9.71 -45.13
N ASP A 187 -8.35 10.00 -44.28
CA ASP A 187 -9.76 10.15 -44.67
C ASP A 187 -9.94 11.26 -45.71
N LEU A 188 -9.33 12.44 -45.50
CA LEU A 188 -9.39 13.55 -46.46
C LEU A 188 -8.75 13.20 -47.82
N LEU A 189 -7.66 12.42 -47.83
CA LEU A 189 -7.04 11.95 -49.06
C LEU A 189 -7.96 10.94 -49.78
N LEU A 190 -8.54 9.99 -49.05
CA LEU A 190 -9.47 8.99 -49.61
C LEU A 190 -10.77 9.62 -50.15
N ASP A 191 -11.23 10.71 -49.53
CA ASP A 191 -12.39 11.49 -49.99
C ASP A 191 -12.09 12.36 -51.23
N GLY A 192 -10.82 12.41 -51.66
CA GLY A 192 -10.40 13.17 -52.84
C GLY A 192 -10.32 14.68 -52.61
N ALA A 193 -10.22 15.13 -51.34
CA ALA A 193 -10.14 16.55 -51.00
C ALA A 193 -8.93 17.28 -51.62
N PHE A 194 -7.89 16.52 -52.01
CA PHE A 194 -6.65 17.01 -52.62
C PHE A 194 -6.47 16.54 -54.07
N GLY A 195 -7.57 16.24 -54.75
CA GLY A 195 -7.60 15.79 -56.14
C GLY A 195 -7.70 14.27 -56.32
N THR A 196 -7.64 13.83 -57.57
CA THR A 196 -7.81 12.41 -57.93
C THR A 196 -6.57 11.60 -57.60
N LEU A 197 -6.77 10.40 -57.07
CA LEU A 197 -5.72 9.44 -56.75
C LEU A 197 -5.72 8.27 -57.74
N ALA A 198 -4.53 7.75 -58.06
CA ALA A 198 -4.40 6.50 -58.79
C ALA A 198 -4.91 5.33 -57.95
N SER A 199 -5.34 4.23 -58.58
CA SER A 199 -5.85 3.05 -57.87
C SER A 199 -4.84 2.50 -56.86
N ALA A 200 -3.56 2.47 -57.22
CA ALA A 200 -2.49 2.02 -56.33
C ALA A 200 -2.30 2.94 -55.11
N GLN A 201 -2.47 4.26 -55.28
CA GLN A 201 -2.43 5.23 -54.17
C GLN A 201 -3.61 5.03 -53.22
N VAL A 202 -4.82 4.82 -53.76
CA VAL A 202 -6.02 4.52 -52.96
C VAL A 202 -5.85 3.21 -52.18
N ASP A 203 -5.32 2.16 -52.81
CA ASP A 203 -5.09 0.88 -52.14
C ASP A 203 -4.06 1.02 -51.00
N THR A 204 -3.00 1.81 -51.20
CA THR A 204 -2.01 2.09 -50.16
C THR A 204 -2.59 2.90 -49.00
N LEU A 205 -3.39 3.94 -49.28
CA LEU A 205 -4.06 4.75 -48.25
C LEU A 205 -5.07 3.92 -47.44
N ARG A 206 -5.74 2.93 -48.05
CA ARG A 206 -6.59 1.97 -47.33
C ARG A 206 -5.80 1.08 -46.37
N ARG A 207 -4.56 0.71 -46.72
CA ARG A 207 -3.69 -0.04 -45.79
C ARG A 207 -3.23 0.83 -44.63
N ILE A 208 -2.94 2.11 -44.88
CA ILE A 208 -2.65 3.09 -43.83
C ILE A 208 -3.86 3.29 -42.92
N ASP A 209 -5.07 3.40 -43.50
CA ASP A 209 -6.33 3.52 -42.73
C ASP A 209 -6.53 2.33 -41.79
N GLN A 210 -6.42 1.12 -42.36
CA GLN A 210 -6.58 -0.12 -41.61
C GLN A 210 -5.61 -0.20 -40.43
N GLY A 211 -4.31 0.04 -40.67
CA GLY A 211 -3.31 0.06 -39.62
C GLY A 211 -3.57 1.14 -38.55
N SER A 212 -4.10 2.30 -38.96
CA SER A 212 -4.40 3.41 -38.05
C SER A 212 -5.60 3.08 -37.15
N ARG A 213 -6.64 2.43 -37.69
CA ARG A 213 -7.81 1.98 -36.93
C ARG A 213 -7.48 0.83 -35.99
N GLU A 214 -6.67 -0.13 -36.44
CA GLU A 214 -6.13 -1.20 -35.60
C GLU A 214 -5.33 -0.63 -34.41
N LEU A 215 -4.47 0.35 -34.67
CA LEU A 215 -3.70 1.01 -33.62
C LEU A 215 -4.62 1.73 -32.62
N LEU A 216 -5.68 2.39 -33.09
CA LEU A 216 -6.63 3.11 -32.23
C LEU A 216 -7.42 2.14 -31.34
N GLU A 217 -7.87 1.02 -31.90
CA GLU A 217 -8.52 -0.05 -31.15
C GLU A 217 -7.59 -0.61 -30.06
N LEU A 218 -6.32 -0.85 -30.41
CA LEU A 218 -5.31 -1.30 -29.46
C LEU A 218 -5.08 -0.29 -28.33
N VAL A 219 -4.95 1.00 -28.66
CA VAL A 219 -4.84 2.08 -27.64
C VAL A 219 -6.07 2.11 -26.74
N ASN A 220 -7.27 1.99 -27.29
CA ASN A 220 -8.51 2.01 -26.51
C ASN A 220 -8.71 0.74 -25.66
N ARG A 221 -8.37 -0.44 -26.16
CA ARG A 221 -8.51 -1.70 -25.40
C ARG A 221 -7.52 -1.78 -24.25
N THR A 222 -6.31 -1.30 -24.51
CA THR A 222 -5.15 -1.58 -23.68
C THR A 222 -4.90 -0.42 -22.71
N LEU A 223 -5.02 0.84 -23.14
CA LEU A 223 -4.71 2.04 -22.36
C LEU A 223 -5.96 2.83 -21.91
N ASP A 224 -7.13 2.19 -21.83
CA ASP A 224 -8.32 2.83 -21.25
C ASP A 224 -8.29 2.75 -19.72
N PRO A 225 -8.21 3.89 -19.02
CA PRO A 225 -8.21 3.91 -17.56
C PRO A 225 -9.49 3.27 -16.96
N SER A 226 -10.61 3.31 -17.67
CA SER A 226 -11.90 2.75 -17.22
C SER A 226 -11.84 1.22 -17.05
N CYS A 227 -11.14 0.53 -17.94
CA CYS A 227 -10.94 -0.92 -17.87
C CYS A 227 -9.99 -1.34 -16.73
N LEU A 228 -9.12 -0.45 -16.27
CA LEU A 228 -8.16 -0.70 -15.20
C LEU A 228 -8.70 -0.42 -13.79
N THR A 229 -9.87 0.23 -13.70
CA THR A 229 -10.53 0.56 -12.42
C THR A 229 -11.55 -0.49 -11.96
N ALA A 230 -11.88 -1.47 -12.79
CA ALA A 230 -13.02 -2.35 -12.56
C ALA A 230 -12.61 -3.67 -11.90
N GLU A 231 -12.21 -3.67 -10.62
CA GLU A 231 -12.32 -4.88 -9.76
C GLU A 231 -12.14 -4.69 -8.23
N THR A 232 -12.53 -3.55 -7.64
CA THR A 232 -12.62 -3.44 -6.16
C THR A 232 -13.95 -2.83 -5.71
N ALA A 233 -15.04 -3.56 -5.95
CA ALA A 233 -16.30 -3.31 -5.27
C ALA A 233 -16.29 -3.98 -3.88
N THR A 234 -15.77 -3.26 -2.89
CA THR A 234 -15.67 -3.73 -1.50
C THR A 234 -17.06 -3.76 -0.85
N ALA A 235 -17.68 -4.94 -0.79
CA ALA A 235 -18.83 -5.18 0.06
C ALA A 235 -18.38 -5.28 1.51
N LEU A 236 -18.55 -4.20 2.29
CA LEU A 236 -18.34 -4.17 3.73
C LEU A 236 -19.26 -5.20 4.41
N ARG A 237 -18.69 -6.31 4.86
CA ARG A 237 -19.31 -7.23 5.84
C ARG A 237 -18.37 -7.34 7.04
N THR A 238 -18.95 -7.54 8.22
CA THR A 238 -18.23 -7.74 9.48
C THR A 238 -17.30 -8.94 9.40
N PHE A 239 -15.98 -8.74 9.63
CA PHE A 239 -14.95 -9.78 9.53
C PHE A 239 -14.26 -10.07 10.88
N GLU A 240 -13.90 -11.33 11.08
CA GLU A 240 -13.10 -11.84 12.21
C GLU A 240 -11.60 -11.51 12.04
N PRO A 241 -10.82 -11.26 13.11
CA PRO A 241 -9.42 -10.76 13.00
C PRO A 241 -8.46 -11.66 12.20
N ALA A 242 -8.58 -12.98 12.31
CA ALA A 242 -7.79 -13.92 11.52
C ALA A 242 -8.20 -13.97 10.03
N SER A 243 -9.40 -13.49 9.70
CA SER A 243 -9.82 -13.28 8.32
C SER A 243 -9.33 -11.93 7.78
N LEU A 244 -9.20 -10.89 8.61
CA LEU A 244 -8.67 -9.59 8.17
C LEU A 244 -7.17 -9.66 7.81
N ALA A 245 -6.35 -10.39 8.56
CA ALA A 245 -4.94 -10.59 8.21
C ALA A 245 -4.77 -11.46 6.94
N ARG A 246 -5.63 -12.48 6.77
CA ARG A 246 -5.65 -13.30 5.54
C ARG A 246 -6.20 -12.54 4.35
N GLU A 247 -7.18 -11.69 4.54
CA GLU A 247 -7.75 -10.85 3.50
C GLU A 247 -6.78 -9.71 3.15
N ASN A 248 -6.07 -9.11 4.11
CA ASN A 248 -4.98 -8.18 3.84
C ASN A 248 -3.84 -8.85 3.08
N ALA A 249 -3.42 -10.06 3.48
CA ALA A 249 -2.41 -10.83 2.74
C ALA A 249 -2.90 -11.24 1.35
N ARG A 250 -4.20 -11.56 1.20
CA ARG A 250 -4.83 -11.85 -0.09
C ARG A 250 -4.87 -10.60 -0.97
N LEU A 251 -5.34 -9.47 -0.44
CA LEU A 251 -5.37 -8.18 -1.14
C LEU A 251 -3.96 -7.73 -1.51
N MET A 252 -2.97 -7.90 -0.64
CA MET A 252 -1.56 -7.63 -0.97
C MET A 252 -1.02 -8.57 -2.04
N ALA A 253 -1.37 -9.86 -1.99
CA ALA A 253 -0.96 -10.83 -3.02
C ALA A 253 -1.64 -10.57 -4.37
N GLU A 254 -2.92 -10.20 -4.35
CA GLU A 254 -3.72 -9.81 -5.52
C GLU A 254 -3.15 -8.53 -6.15
N LEU A 255 -2.81 -7.54 -5.33
CA LEU A 255 -2.16 -6.29 -5.71
C LEU A 255 -0.75 -6.51 -6.30
N HIS A 256 0.06 -7.40 -5.70
CA HIS A 256 1.36 -7.79 -6.26
C HIS A 256 1.21 -8.55 -7.59
N GLN A 257 0.14 -9.35 -7.76
CA GLN A 257 -0.19 -9.96 -9.05
C GLN A 257 -0.61 -8.90 -10.08
N THR A 258 -1.43 -7.91 -9.70
CA THR A 258 -1.78 -6.77 -10.56
C THR A 258 -0.54 -5.96 -10.98
N GLN A 259 0.44 -5.79 -10.08
CA GLN A 259 1.70 -5.11 -10.39
C GLN A 259 2.54 -5.88 -11.41
N ARG A 260 2.70 -7.20 -11.25
CA ARG A 260 3.42 -8.05 -12.22
C ARG A 260 2.74 -8.11 -13.58
N ALA A 261 1.40 -8.15 -13.61
CA ALA A 261 0.63 -8.07 -14.84
C ALA A 261 0.91 -6.77 -15.62
N GLY A 262 1.17 -5.66 -14.92
CA GLY A 262 1.51 -4.38 -15.55
C GLY A 262 2.87 -4.35 -16.27
N LEU A 263 3.84 -5.20 -15.89
CA LEU A 263 5.17 -5.22 -16.49
C LEU A 263 5.21 -6.04 -17.79
N GLU A 264 4.53 -7.18 -17.79
CA GLU A 264 4.32 -8.02 -18.99
C GLU A 264 3.39 -7.34 -20.00
N PHE A 265 2.47 -6.51 -19.50
CA PHE A 265 1.62 -5.65 -20.32
C PHE A 265 2.44 -4.61 -21.09
N ALA A 266 3.40 -3.92 -20.47
CA ALA A 266 4.19 -2.89 -21.15
C ALA A 266 5.06 -3.48 -22.28
N THR A 267 5.70 -4.63 -22.05
CA THR A 267 6.54 -5.28 -23.07
C THR A 267 5.74 -5.77 -24.26
N THR A 268 4.59 -6.42 -24.01
CA THR A 268 3.71 -6.97 -25.05
C THR A 268 3.01 -5.85 -25.82
N THR A 269 2.47 -4.85 -25.12
CA THR A 269 1.78 -3.71 -25.72
C THR A 269 2.70 -2.89 -26.63
N SER A 270 3.95 -2.62 -26.23
CA SER A 270 4.90 -1.91 -27.13
C SER A 270 5.07 -2.64 -28.46
N HIS A 271 5.16 -3.97 -28.44
CA HIS A 271 5.36 -4.76 -29.67
C HIS A 271 4.09 -4.76 -30.54
N GLU A 272 2.92 -4.92 -29.92
CA GLU A 272 1.64 -4.89 -30.62
C GLU A 272 1.36 -3.52 -31.25
N LEU A 273 1.75 -2.41 -30.61
CA LEU A 273 1.60 -1.05 -31.15
C LEU A 273 2.62 -0.74 -32.27
N ARG A 274 3.85 -1.24 -32.17
CA ARG A 274 4.91 -1.00 -33.18
C ARG A 274 4.58 -1.62 -34.53
N THR A 275 3.91 -2.77 -34.54
CA THR A 275 3.63 -3.52 -35.78
C THR A 275 2.77 -2.73 -36.77
N PRO A 276 1.55 -2.27 -36.42
CA PRO A 276 0.73 -1.46 -37.33
C PRO A 276 1.37 -0.10 -37.62
N LEU A 277 2.07 0.50 -36.65
CA LEU A 277 2.75 1.78 -36.87
C LEU A 277 3.89 1.70 -37.89
N THR A 278 4.67 0.61 -37.86
CA THR A 278 5.74 0.37 -38.84
C THR A 278 5.16 0.21 -40.24
N ALA A 279 3.99 -0.43 -40.36
CA ALA A 279 3.29 -0.54 -41.64
C ALA A 279 2.79 0.82 -42.14
N ILE A 280 2.20 1.66 -41.27
CA ILE A 280 1.77 3.02 -41.61
C ILE A 280 2.94 3.84 -42.15
N ILE A 281 4.07 3.84 -41.43
CA ILE A 281 5.29 4.57 -41.83
C ILE A 281 5.78 4.06 -43.19
N GLY A 282 5.91 2.74 -43.34
CA GLY A 282 6.41 2.14 -44.58
C GLY A 282 5.55 2.45 -45.80
N TYR A 283 4.22 2.33 -45.70
CA TYR A 283 3.32 2.68 -46.80
C TYR A 283 3.33 4.18 -47.12
N ASN A 284 3.43 5.04 -46.09
CA ASN A 284 3.50 6.48 -46.28
C ASN A 284 4.81 6.92 -46.93
N ASP A 285 5.94 6.30 -46.56
CA ASP A 285 7.23 6.56 -47.20
C ASP A 285 7.23 6.11 -48.67
N LEU A 286 6.68 4.93 -49.00
CA LEU A 286 6.51 4.50 -50.39
C LEU A 286 5.66 5.48 -51.22
N MET A 287 4.63 6.09 -50.61
CA MET A 287 3.85 7.14 -51.26
C MET A 287 4.68 8.39 -51.52
N LEU A 288 5.43 8.86 -50.51
CA LEU A 288 6.30 10.04 -50.61
C LEU A 288 7.46 9.84 -51.60
N ASP A 289 7.92 8.61 -51.79
CA ASP A 289 8.94 8.23 -52.77
C ASP A 289 8.38 8.08 -54.21
N HIS A 290 7.09 8.36 -54.40
CA HIS A 290 6.39 8.31 -55.70
C HIS A 290 6.34 6.92 -56.36
N GLU A 291 6.50 5.84 -55.60
CA GLU A 291 6.45 4.45 -56.10
C GLU A 291 5.08 4.09 -56.71
N PHE A 292 4.02 4.81 -56.33
CA PHE A 292 2.65 4.62 -56.83
C PHE A 292 2.19 5.69 -57.82
N GLY A 293 3.11 6.54 -58.30
CA GLY A 293 2.85 7.63 -59.23
C GLY A 293 3.05 9.03 -58.62
N PRO A 294 2.93 10.08 -59.46
CA PRO A 294 3.18 11.45 -59.03
C PRO A 294 2.14 11.91 -58.00
N LEU A 295 2.57 12.75 -57.07
CA LEU A 295 1.72 13.40 -56.08
C LEU A 295 1.64 14.90 -56.37
N SER A 296 0.48 15.50 -56.11
CA SER A 296 0.34 16.95 -56.08
C SER A 296 1.10 17.54 -54.88
N ALA A 297 1.41 18.84 -54.93
CA ALA A 297 2.07 19.52 -53.82
C ALA A 297 1.27 19.42 -52.50
N GLU A 298 -0.06 19.46 -52.60
CA GLU A 298 -0.98 19.33 -51.46
C GLU A 298 -1.00 17.90 -50.92
N GLN A 299 -1.06 16.89 -51.78
CA GLN A 299 -0.97 15.48 -51.38
C GLN A 299 0.36 15.18 -50.68
N THR A 300 1.48 15.67 -51.21
CA THR A 300 2.80 15.55 -50.58
C THR A 300 2.85 16.22 -49.21
N ASN A 301 2.28 17.42 -49.07
CA ASN A 301 2.23 18.11 -47.79
C ASN A 301 1.46 17.30 -46.74
N VAL A 302 0.30 16.76 -47.12
CA VAL A 302 -0.55 15.96 -46.23
C VAL A 302 0.14 14.67 -45.80
N LEU A 303 0.77 13.95 -46.74
CA LEU A 303 1.54 12.74 -46.44
C LEU A 303 2.76 13.02 -45.55
N GLN A 304 3.38 14.20 -45.67
CA GLN A 304 4.43 14.62 -44.74
C GLN A 304 3.89 14.83 -43.32
N ARG A 305 2.68 15.38 -43.16
CA ARG A 305 2.03 15.54 -41.85
C ARG A 305 1.68 14.20 -41.23
N VAL A 306 1.15 13.28 -42.03
CA VAL A 306 0.93 11.87 -41.63
C VAL A 306 2.24 11.24 -41.15
N ARG A 307 3.35 11.42 -41.90
CA ARG A 307 4.66 10.91 -41.48
C ARG A 307 5.12 11.46 -40.14
N THR A 308 5.04 12.79 -39.97
CA THR A 308 5.46 13.43 -38.73
C THR A 308 4.67 12.88 -37.54
N SER A 309 3.35 12.78 -37.65
CA SER A 309 2.52 12.21 -36.59
C SER A 309 2.80 10.73 -36.32
N ALA A 310 3.13 9.94 -37.35
CA ALA A 310 3.52 8.54 -37.17
C ALA A 310 4.86 8.39 -36.44
N LEU A 311 5.82 9.30 -36.69
CA LEU A 311 7.10 9.34 -35.98
C LEU A 311 6.95 9.83 -34.53
N GLU A 312 6.07 10.80 -34.28
CA GLU A 312 5.71 11.25 -32.93
C GLU A 312 5.12 10.10 -32.11
N LEU A 313 4.20 9.31 -32.69
CA LEU A 313 3.67 8.09 -32.09
C LEU A 313 4.77 7.10 -31.72
N LEU A 314 5.71 6.85 -32.64
CA LEU A 314 6.78 5.89 -32.41
C LEU A 314 7.69 6.36 -31.27
N HIS A 315 7.97 7.65 -31.21
CA HIS A 315 8.72 8.24 -30.12
C HIS A 315 7.99 8.11 -28.78
N ALA A 316 6.70 8.46 -28.72
CA ALA A 316 5.90 8.34 -27.51
C ALA A 316 5.83 6.89 -26.99
N ILE A 317 5.64 5.92 -27.90
CA ILE A 317 5.66 4.48 -27.59
C ILE A 317 7.01 4.07 -27.01
N ASN A 318 8.12 4.52 -27.59
CA ASN A 318 9.45 4.15 -27.10
C ASN A 318 9.74 4.80 -25.75
N THR A 319 9.61 6.12 -25.63
CA THR A 319 10.00 6.87 -24.43
C THR A 319 9.16 6.47 -23.22
N ASN A 320 7.84 6.48 -23.34
CA ASN A 320 6.97 6.31 -22.16
C ASN A 320 6.74 4.85 -21.77
N LEU A 321 6.72 3.90 -22.72
CA LEU A 321 6.62 2.48 -22.38
C LEU A 321 7.96 1.91 -21.89
N ASP A 322 9.11 2.45 -22.33
CA ASP A 322 10.39 2.10 -21.72
C ASP A 322 10.53 2.70 -20.30
N VAL A 323 9.99 3.88 -20.03
CA VAL A 323 9.87 4.41 -18.65
C VAL A 323 9.00 3.51 -17.78
N CYS A 324 7.86 3.03 -18.29
CA CYS A 324 7.02 2.06 -17.56
C CYS A 324 7.79 0.75 -17.22
N ARG A 325 8.72 0.33 -18.09
CA ARG A 325 9.60 -0.83 -17.82
C ARG A 325 10.62 -0.53 -16.72
N LEU A 326 11.18 0.68 -16.69
CA LEU A 326 12.21 1.09 -15.72
C LEU A 326 11.61 1.33 -14.33
N GLU A 327 10.47 2.01 -14.23
CA GLU A 327 9.80 2.28 -12.95
C GLU A 327 9.24 1.01 -12.32
N GLY A 328 8.81 0.03 -13.11
CA GLY A 328 8.42 -1.29 -12.61
C GLY A 328 9.59 -2.18 -12.16
N TYR A 329 10.85 -1.77 -12.39
CA TYR A 329 12.05 -2.47 -11.97
C TYR A 329 12.76 -1.80 -10.78
N ALA A 330 12.25 -0.67 -10.27
CA ALA A 330 12.82 -0.03 -9.10
C ALA A 330 12.65 -0.99 -7.89
N PRO A 331 13.74 -1.55 -7.33
CA PRO A 331 13.62 -2.26 -6.08
C PRO A 331 13.17 -1.21 -5.05
N THR A 332 12.03 -1.42 -4.42
CA THR A 332 11.70 -0.76 -3.16
C THR A 332 12.84 -1.04 -2.20
N VAL A 333 13.70 -0.04 -2.01
CA VAL A 333 14.76 -0.01 -1.00
C VAL A 333 14.11 0.24 0.35
#